data_AF-A0A821XLR9-F1
#
_entry.id   AF-A0A821XLR9-F1
#
_cell.length_a   1.000
_cell.length_b   1.000
_cell.length_c   1.000
_cell.angle_alpha   90.00
_cell.angle_beta   90.00
_cell.angle_gamma   90.00
#
_symmetry.space_group_name_H-M   'P 1'
#
loop_
_entity.id
_entity.type
_entity.pdbx_description
1 polymer ?
#
loop_
_entity_poly.entity_id
_entity_poly.type
_entity_poly.pdbx_seq_one_letter_code
_entity_poly.pdbx_strand_id
1 'polypeptide(L)'
;DCQKHGREEVKIIEKLSVAIKTMISASESLTRAFVGPKHETLAGASYKHSRGSNRSPSIVPDEDSMSRFIDDRTKNKVQDVDEHKQASEFRWPRDTLLSVISTFVHFSSQRLKELNKLINDPTFRMPEILDAKSHTRLADIAHTLLKLGGFDPITMSCRGIQNYFQKLLPWTNWSQEQLRPALNLLLRRIDRMFSKICKKPMTKRCFDWEATAGILNGIYLTIDRHPYI
;
A
#
# COMPACT_ATOMS: atom_id res chain seq x y z
N ASP A 1 -24.62 36.92 -1.96
CA ASP A 1 -24.99 35.57 -1.48
C ASP A 1 -24.00 34.47 -1.88
N CYS A 2 -23.55 34.42 -3.14
CA CYS A 2 -22.65 33.35 -3.61
C CYS A 2 -21.32 33.24 -2.83
N GLN A 3 -20.66 34.37 -2.50
CA GLN A 3 -19.45 34.36 -1.67
C GLN A 3 -19.68 33.89 -0.23
N LYS A 4 -20.86 34.18 0.35
CA LYS A 4 -21.22 33.73 1.70
C LYS A 4 -21.39 32.21 1.73
N HIS A 5 -22.11 31.68 0.75
CA HIS A 5 -22.27 30.23 0.57
C HIS A 5 -20.92 29.53 0.34
N GLY A 6 -20.04 30.11 -0.48
CA GLY A 6 -18.70 29.57 -0.67
C GLY A 6 -17.89 29.48 0.62
N ARG A 7 -17.95 30.51 1.49
CA ARG A 7 -17.28 30.48 2.79
C ARG A 7 -17.90 29.47 3.76
N GLU A 8 -19.21 29.25 3.71
CA GLU A 8 -19.89 28.21 4.50
C GLU A 8 -19.43 26.81 4.08
N GLU A 9 -19.33 26.55 2.78
CA GLU A 9 -18.85 25.27 2.26
C GLU A 9 -17.38 25.02 2.66
N VAL A 10 -16.52 26.04 2.62
CA VAL A 10 -15.14 25.94 3.11
C VAL A 10 -15.11 25.52 4.59
N LYS A 11 -15.99 26.07 5.43
CA LYS A 11 -16.09 25.66 6.85
C LYS A 11 -16.54 24.21 7.03
N ILE A 12 -17.40 23.70 6.14
CA ILE A 12 -17.81 22.29 6.17
C ILE A 12 -16.62 21.39 5.81
N ILE A 13 -15.88 21.73 4.74
CA ILE A 13 -14.67 21.00 4.33
C ILE A 13 -13.62 21.02 5.45
N GLU A 14 -13.43 22.16 6.12
CA GLU A 14 -12.51 22.31 7.25
C GLU A 14 -12.90 21.41 8.43
N LYS A 15 -14.18 21.35 8.81
CA LYS A 15 -14.66 20.43 9.85
C LYS A 15 -14.43 18.96 9.50
N LEU A 16 -14.68 18.59 8.24
CA LEU A 16 -14.39 17.24 7.75
C LEU A 16 -12.89 16.95 7.77
N SER A 17 -12.06 17.91 7.38
CA SER A 17 -10.59 17.80 7.45
C SER A 17 -10.12 17.54 8.88
N VAL A 18 -10.68 18.22 9.89
CA VAL A 18 -10.37 17.95 11.31
C VAL A 18 -10.71 16.52 11.69
N ALA A 19 -11.90 16.01 11.33
CA ALA A 19 -12.27 14.62 11.60
C ALA A 19 -11.34 13.61 10.92
N ILE A 20 -10.96 13.86 9.67
CA ILE A 20 -10.02 13.03 8.92
C ILE A 20 -8.63 13.03 9.56
N LYS A 21 -8.11 14.18 9.98
CA LYS A 21 -6.81 14.28 10.69
C LYS A 21 -6.82 13.50 12.00
N THR A 22 -7.92 13.56 12.76
CA THR A 22 -8.10 12.75 13.98
C THR A 22 -8.06 11.25 13.68
N MET A 23 -8.75 10.80 12.63
CA MET A 23 -8.73 9.40 12.20
C MET A 23 -7.33 8.93 11.79
N ILE A 24 -6.56 9.77 11.09
CA ILE A 24 -5.16 9.49 10.73
C ILE A 24 -4.30 9.36 11.98
N SER A 25 -4.48 10.27 12.94
CA SER A 25 -3.74 10.24 14.21
C SER A 25 -4.02 8.95 15.00
N ALA A 26 -5.27 8.50 15.05
CA ALA A 26 -5.67 7.26 15.70
C ALA A 26 -5.14 5.99 15.01
N SER A 27 -4.68 6.09 13.76
CA SER A 27 -4.23 4.96 12.93
C SER A 27 -2.73 4.65 13.08
N GLU A 28 -2.12 4.94 14.22
CA GLU A 28 -0.68 4.71 14.45
C GLU A 28 -0.25 3.27 14.31
N SER A 29 -1.06 2.34 14.81
CA SER A 29 -0.82 0.90 14.74
C SER A 29 -0.71 0.40 13.29
N LEU A 30 -1.29 1.10 12.32
CA LEU A 30 -1.24 0.73 10.92
C LEU A 30 0.12 1.00 10.25
N THR A 31 1.02 1.74 10.90
CA THR A 31 2.41 1.92 10.44
C THR A 31 3.31 0.72 10.71
N ARG A 32 2.84 -0.24 11.50
CA ARG A 32 3.60 -1.45 11.82
C ARG A 32 3.77 -2.30 10.55
N ALA A 33 4.98 -2.82 10.35
CA ALA A 33 5.28 -3.71 9.24
C ALA A 33 4.52 -5.03 9.38
N PHE A 34 4.23 -5.67 8.24
CA PHE A 34 3.64 -7.00 8.23
C PHE A 34 4.60 -8.01 8.88
N VAL A 35 4.09 -8.75 9.86
CA VAL A 35 4.78 -9.88 10.48
C VAL A 35 3.97 -11.13 10.12
N GLY A 36 4.10 -11.57 8.88
CA GLY A 36 3.59 -12.88 8.47
C GLY A 36 4.55 -13.99 8.86
N PRO A 37 4.14 -15.27 8.78
CA PRO A 37 5.06 -16.39 8.96
C PRO A 37 6.27 -16.20 8.07
N LYS A 38 7.46 -16.43 8.65
CA LYS A 38 8.72 -16.29 7.93
C LYS A 38 8.68 -17.30 6.81
N HIS A 39 8.43 -16.82 5.60
CA HIS A 39 8.68 -17.59 4.40
C HIS A 39 10.20 -17.84 4.41
N GLU A 40 10.62 -19.00 4.92
CA GLU A 40 11.86 -19.58 4.45
C GLU A 40 11.67 -19.63 2.95
N THR A 41 12.37 -18.74 2.26
CA THR A 41 12.41 -18.76 0.82
C THR A 41 12.67 -20.21 0.43
N LEU A 42 11.79 -20.76 -0.42
CA LEU A 42 11.96 -22.05 -1.12
C LEU A 42 13.25 -22.10 -1.99
N ALA A 43 14.21 -21.23 -1.74
CA ALA A 43 15.58 -21.24 -2.22
C ALA A 43 16.52 -22.14 -1.37
N GLY A 44 15.99 -22.84 -0.35
CA GLY A 44 16.79 -23.62 0.60
C GLY A 44 16.48 -25.13 0.69
N ALA A 45 15.48 -25.65 -0.06
CA ALA A 45 15.23 -27.09 -0.10
C ALA A 45 16.26 -27.78 -1.01
N SER A 46 17.53 -27.76 -0.59
CA SER A 46 18.48 -28.78 -1.01
C SER A 46 17.94 -30.10 -0.49
N TYR A 47 17.33 -30.88 -1.38
CA TYR A 47 17.11 -32.30 -1.16
C TYR A 47 18.46 -32.92 -0.84
N LYS A 48 18.81 -33.02 0.45
CA LYS A 48 19.91 -33.84 0.91
C LYS A 48 19.51 -35.28 0.59
N HIS A 49 19.88 -35.71 -0.62
CA HIS A 49 19.95 -37.13 -0.96
C HIS A 49 20.96 -37.75 0.00
N SER A 50 20.45 -38.34 1.08
CA SER A 50 21.24 -39.27 1.89
C SER A 50 21.53 -40.48 1.00
N ARG A 51 22.76 -40.56 0.50
CA ARG A 51 23.27 -41.75 -0.17
C ARG A 51 23.55 -42.82 0.89
N GLY A 52 22.95 -44.00 0.70
CA GLY A 52 23.57 -45.26 1.09
C GLY A 52 22.79 -46.10 2.08
N SER A 53 21.95 -47.01 1.58
CA SER A 53 21.95 -48.41 2.03
C SER A 53 21.25 -49.28 0.99
N ASN A 54 22.01 -50.17 0.35
CA ASN A 54 21.52 -51.18 -0.58
C ASN A 54 20.58 -52.14 0.15
N ARG A 55 19.28 -52.14 -0.18
CA ARG A 55 18.41 -53.32 -0.08
C ARG A 55 17.40 -53.33 -1.23
N SER A 56 17.28 -54.49 -1.86
CA SER A 56 16.42 -54.82 -3.00
C SER A 56 14.93 -54.47 -2.77
N PRO A 57 14.15 -54.21 -3.84
CA PRO A 57 12.79 -53.72 -3.71
C PRO A 57 11.82 -54.87 -3.41
N SER A 58 11.30 -54.90 -2.19
CA SER A 58 10.02 -55.58 -1.90
C SER A 58 8.94 -54.50 -1.95
N ILE A 59 8.12 -54.52 -3.00
CA ILE A 59 6.94 -53.67 -3.11
C ILE A 59 5.90 -54.23 -2.13
N VAL A 60 5.96 -53.75 -0.89
CA VAL A 60 4.85 -53.79 0.06
C VAL A 60 4.25 -52.39 0.03
N PRO A 61 2.98 -52.21 -0.38
CA PRO A 61 2.31 -50.93 -0.24
C PRO A 61 2.15 -50.65 1.25
N ASP A 62 3.00 -49.77 1.79
CA ASP A 62 2.87 -49.29 3.16
C ASP A 62 1.70 -48.31 3.21
N GLU A 63 0.54 -48.77 3.73
CA GLU A 63 -0.69 -47.97 3.87
C GLU A 63 -0.45 -46.67 4.67
N ASP A 64 0.56 -46.67 5.54
CA ASP A 64 0.98 -45.54 6.37
C ASP A 64 1.75 -44.43 5.61
N SER A 65 2.20 -44.74 4.39
CA SER A 65 2.87 -43.75 3.53
C SER A 65 1.87 -42.80 2.86
N MET A 66 0.66 -43.30 2.57
CA MET A 66 -0.41 -42.50 1.95
C MET A 66 -1.10 -41.60 2.97
N SER A 67 -1.24 -42.04 4.22
CA SER A 67 -1.80 -41.24 5.32
C SER A 67 -0.94 -40.01 5.65
N ARG A 68 0.38 -40.15 5.69
CA ARG A 68 1.32 -39.02 5.90
C ARG A 68 1.28 -37.98 4.77
N PHE A 69 1.15 -38.43 3.53
CA PHE A 69 1.00 -37.55 2.37
C PHE A 69 -0.32 -36.76 2.37
N ILE A 70 -1.40 -37.37 2.84
CA ILE A 70 -2.71 -36.73 3.00
C ILE A 70 -2.68 -35.70 4.14
N ASP A 71 -2.02 -36.04 5.25
CA ASP A 71 -1.88 -35.16 6.41
C ASP A 71 -1.01 -33.92 6.10
N ASP A 72 0.10 -34.09 5.36
CA ASP A 72 0.94 -32.96 4.91
C ASP A 72 0.22 -32.04 3.90
N ARG A 73 -0.55 -32.60 2.96
CA ARG A 73 -1.37 -31.78 2.05
C ARG A 73 -2.44 -30.99 2.80
N THR A 74 -3.02 -31.58 3.84
CA THR A 74 -4.05 -30.93 4.66
C THR A 74 -3.43 -29.85 5.53
N LYS A 75 -2.28 -30.11 6.16
CA LYS A 75 -1.51 -29.11 6.93
C LYS A 75 -1.05 -27.93 6.08
N ASN A 76 -0.49 -28.17 4.89
CA ASN A 76 -0.10 -27.11 3.96
C ASN A 76 -1.29 -26.25 3.53
N LYS A 77 -2.44 -26.88 3.24
CA LYS A 77 -3.67 -26.16 2.89
C LYS A 77 -4.20 -25.30 4.04
N VAL A 78 -4.11 -25.78 5.28
CA VAL A 78 -4.51 -25.00 6.47
C VAL A 78 -3.56 -23.82 6.69
N GLN A 79 -2.25 -24.01 6.49
CA GLN A 79 -1.26 -22.96 6.62
C GLN A 79 -1.43 -21.85 5.55
N ASP A 80 -1.62 -22.21 4.27
CA ASP A 80 -1.88 -21.25 3.19
C ASP A 80 -3.13 -20.40 3.47
N VAL A 81 -4.20 -21.01 4.00
CA VAL A 81 -5.44 -20.30 4.34
C VAL A 81 -5.22 -19.28 5.46
N ASP A 82 -4.46 -19.64 6.49
CA ASP A 82 -4.17 -18.73 7.61
C ASP A 82 -3.25 -17.57 7.16
N GLU A 83 -2.29 -17.83 6.27
CA GLU A 83 -1.43 -16.81 5.68
C GLU A 83 -2.20 -15.78 4.87
N HIS A 84 -3.12 -16.24 4.00
CA HIS A 84 -4.00 -15.35 3.23
C HIS A 84 -4.90 -14.51 4.14
N LYS A 85 -5.39 -15.10 5.24
CA LYS A 85 -6.21 -14.42 6.24
C LYS A 85 -5.42 -13.32 6.96
N GLN A 86 -4.22 -13.62 7.44
CA GLN A 86 -3.35 -12.64 8.10
C GLN A 86 -2.96 -11.49 7.15
N ALA A 87 -2.65 -11.80 5.88
CA ALA A 87 -2.38 -10.78 4.88
C ALA A 87 -3.61 -9.90 4.57
N SER A 88 -4.81 -10.48 4.63
CA SER A 88 -6.07 -9.74 4.46
C SER A 88 -6.35 -8.80 5.65
N GLU A 89 -6.24 -9.31 6.88
CA GLU A 89 -6.42 -8.52 8.12
C GLU A 89 -5.39 -7.39 8.23
N PHE A 90 -4.17 -7.61 7.72
CA PHE A 90 -3.17 -6.56 7.60
C PHE A 90 -3.55 -5.51 6.55
N ARG A 91 -3.97 -5.92 5.36
CA ARG A 91 -4.27 -5.03 4.24
C ARG A 91 -5.51 -4.19 4.46
N TRP A 92 -6.63 -4.82 4.80
CA TRP A 92 -7.95 -4.22 4.75
C TRP A 92 -8.08 -2.86 5.48
N PRO A 93 -7.60 -2.70 6.74
CA PRO A 93 -7.70 -1.42 7.42
C PRO A 93 -6.82 -0.34 6.76
N ARG A 94 -5.64 -0.71 6.25
CA ARG A 94 -4.72 0.20 5.56
C ARG A 94 -5.28 0.64 4.22
N ASP A 95 -5.80 -0.32 3.46
CA ASP A 95 -6.42 -0.10 2.15
C ASP A 95 -7.62 0.83 2.26
N THR A 96 -8.53 0.53 3.18
CA THR A 96 -9.75 1.32 3.41
C THR A 96 -9.41 2.75 3.83
N LEU A 97 -8.49 2.90 4.79
CA LEU A 97 -8.07 4.21 5.28
C LEU A 97 -7.46 5.06 4.16
N LEU A 98 -6.50 4.51 3.40
CA LEU A 98 -5.90 5.21 2.27
C LEU A 98 -6.92 5.56 1.20
N SER A 99 -7.88 4.66 0.91
CA SER A 99 -8.92 4.88 -0.10
C SER A 99 -9.83 6.05 0.27
N VAL A 100 -10.35 6.07 1.50
CA VAL A 100 -11.26 7.12 1.99
C VAL A 100 -10.55 8.47 2.00
N ILE A 101 -9.35 8.54 2.59
CA ILE A 101 -8.63 9.80 2.76
C ILE A 101 -8.17 10.36 1.43
N SER A 102 -7.60 9.51 0.56
CA SER A 102 -7.13 9.97 -0.75
C SER A 102 -8.27 10.49 -1.61
N THR A 103 -9.44 9.86 -1.51
CA THR A 103 -10.65 10.32 -2.19
C THR A 103 -11.13 11.66 -1.65
N PHE A 104 -11.19 11.82 -0.32
CA PHE A 104 -11.54 13.08 0.33
C PHE A 104 -10.60 14.21 -0.08
N VAL A 105 -9.28 14.00 0.06
CA VAL A 105 -8.28 15.02 -0.29
C VAL A 105 -8.40 15.43 -1.75
N HIS A 106 -8.58 14.49 -2.67
CA HIS A 106 -8.71 14.79 -4.09
C HIS A 106 -9.89 15.71 -4.39
N PHE A 107 -11.09 15.32 -3.96
CA PHE A 107 -12.31 16.10 -4.22
C PHE A 107 -12.32 17.41 -3.46
N SER A 108 -11.95 17.41 -2.18
CA SER A 108 -11.88 18.63 -1.38
C SER A 108 -10.85 19.61 -1.93
N SER A 109 -9.69 19.14 -2.41
CA SER A 109 -8.69 20.05 -2.98
C SER A 109 -9.14 20.67 -4.30
N GLN A 110 -9.82 19.90 -5.16
CA GLN A 110 -10.43 20.44 -6.39
C GLN A 110 -11.50 21.47 -6.04
N ARG A 111 -12.38 21.12 -5.08
CA ARG A 111 -13.47 22.01 -4.68
C ARG A 111 -12.97 23.29 -4.01
N LEU A 112 -11.96 23.21 -3.14
CA LEU A 112 -11.35 24.41 -2.54
C LEU A 112 -10.72 25.32 -3.60
N LYS A 113 -10.15 24.79 -4.69
CA LYS A 113 -9.67 25.62 -5.81
C LYS A 113 -10.81 26.37 -6.49
N GLU A 114 -11.96 25.73 -6.69
CA GLU A 114 -13.15 26.38 -7.24
C GLU A 114 -13.70 27.45 -6.29
N LEU A 115 -13.82 27.12 -5.01
CA LEU A 115 -14.30 28.03 -3.98
C LEU A 115 -13.38 29.24 -3.80
N ASN A 116 -12.06 29.05 -3.91
CA ASN A 116 -11.11 30.17 -3.88
C ASN A 116 -11.38 31.18 -5.01
N LYS A 117 -11.64 30.68 -6.23
CA LYS A 117 -12.01 31.53 -7.37
C LYS A 117 -13.36 32.21 -7.17
N LEU A 118 -14.34 31.51 -6.58
CA LEU A 118 -15.68 32.04 -6.33
C LEU A 118 -15.68 33.14 -5.25
N ILE A 119 -14.92 32.91 -4.17
CA ILE A 119 -14.79 33.86 -3.07
C ILE A 119 -14.02 35.10 -3.55
N ASN A 120 -12.97 34.91 -4.36
CA ASN A 120 -12.19 35.98 -4.99
C ASN A 120 -11.74 37.08 -4.01
N ASP A 121 -11.35 36.67 -2.80
CA ASP A 121 -10.89 37.55 -1.73
C ASP A 121 -9.42 37.22 -1.43
N PRO A 122 -8.48 38.12 -1.74
CA PRO A 122 -7.05 37.87 -1.55
C PRO A 122 -6.65 37.76 -0.07
N THR A 123 -7.49 38.23 0.85
CA THR A 123 -7.24 38.11 2.29
C THR A 123 -7.69 36.75 2.84
N PHE A 124 -8.56 36.05 2.10
CA PHE A 124 -9.11 34.77 2.52
C PHE A 124 -8.13 33.63 2.25
N ARG A 125 -7.65 32.98 3.31
CA ARG A 125 -6.76 31.82 3.20
C ARG A 125 -7.57 30.54 3.15
N MET A 126 -7.33 29.72 2.12
CA MET A 126 -7.89 28.37 2.07
C MET A 126 -7.34 27.52 3.22
N PRO A 127 -8.19 26.70 3.87
CA PRO A 127 -7.72 25.79 4.91
C PRO A 127 -6.82 24.71 4.33
N GLU A 128 -5.82 24.30 5.10
CA GLU A 128 -4.99 23.14 4.79
C GLU A 128 -5.76 21.84 5.12
N ILE A 129 -5.99 21.00 4.12
CA ILE A 129 -6.78 19.77 4.28
C ILE A 129 -6.07 18.75 5.17
N LEU A 130 -4.76 18.56 5.00
CA LEU A 130 -3.94 17.66 5.81
C LEU A 130 -2.65 18.36 6.20
N ASP A 131 -2.26 18.23 7.46
CA ASP A 131 -0.95 18.71 7.93
C ASP A 131 0.18 17.73 7.55
N ALA A 132 1.42 18.18 7.69
CA ALA A 132 2.58 17.37 7.33
C ALA A 132 2.71 16.07 8.13
N LYS A 133 2.25 16.08 9.39
CA LYS A 133 2.23 14.88 10.23
C LYS A 133 1.26 13.83 9.66
N SER A 134 0.10 14.27 9.19
CA SER A 134 -0.89 13.42 8.53
C SER A 134 -0.33 12.84 7.23
N HIS A 135 0.32 13.66 6.40
CA HIS A 135 0.95 13.19 5.17
C HIS A 135 2.06 12.15 5.44
N THR A 136 2.92 12.42 6.41
CA THR A 136 3.98 11.48 6.83
C THR A 136 3.38 10.15 7.29
N ARG A 137 2.35 10.19 8.14
CA ARG A 137 1.66 8.99 8.63
C ARG A 137 1.05 8.16 7.50
N LEU A 138 0.42 8.81 6.52
CA LEU A 138 -0.14 8.12 5.35
C LEU A 138 0.95 7.51 4.47
N ALA A 139 2.08 8.19 4.30
CA ALA A 139 3.24 7.66 3.58
C ALA A 139 3.81 6.41 4.26
N ASP A 140 3.91 6.39 5.59
CA ASP A 140 4.34 5.22 6.34
C ASP A 140 3.38 4.03 6.15
N ILE A 141 2.07 4.29 6.19
CA ILE A 141 1.04 3.26 5.95
C ILE A 141 1.14 2.72 4.52
N ALA A 142 1.20 3.60 3.52
CA ALA A 142 1.38 3.21 2.11
C ALA A 142 2.68 2.41 1.91
N HIS A 143 3.77 2.82 2.57
CA HIS A 143 5.03 2.11 2.56
C HIS A 143 4.91 0.69 3.15
N THR A 144 4.09 0.48 4.19
CA THR A 144 3.83 -0.87 4.72
C THR A 144 3.08 -1.76 3.73
N LEU A 145 2.16 -1.20 2.93
CA LEU A 145 1.51 -1.95 1.84
C LEU A 145 2.48 -2.24 0.70
N LEU A 146 3.32 -1.28 0.28
CA LEU A 146 4.40 -1.53 -0.69
C LEU A 146 5.41 -2.59 -0.20
N LYS A 147 5.53 -2.79 1.12
CA LYS A 147 6.32 -3.87 1.68
C LYS A 147 5.77 -5.25 1.29
N LEU A 148 4.47 -5.41 1.43
CA LEU A 148 3.73 -6.63 1.13
C LEU A 148 3.51 -6.82 -0.38
N GLY A 149 3.16 -5.75 -1.10
CA GLY A 149 2.84 -5.79 -2.54
C GLY A 149 3.97 -6.22 -3.46
N GLY A 150 5.23 -6.13 -3.02
CA GLY A 150 6.36 -6.70 -3.76
C GLY A 150 6.30 -8.23 -3.92
N PHE A 151 5.44 -8.91 -3.16
CA PHE A 151 5.27 -10.36 -3.18
C PHE A 151 3.79 -10.80 -3.25
N ASP A 152 2.85 -9.89 -2.97
CA ASP A 152 1.41 -10.13 -3.08
C ASP A 152 0.77 -9.20 -4.13
N PRO A 153 0.47 -9.72 -5.35
CA PRO A 153 -0.15 -8.94 -6.41
C PRO A 153 -1.47 -8.28 -6.00
N ILE A 154 -2.23 -8.92 -5.10
CA ILE A 154 -3.52 -8.38 -4.64
C ILE A 154 -3.30 -7.11 -3.81
N THR A 155 -2.23 -7.04 -3.00
CA THR A 155 -1.87 -5.78 -2.31
C THR A 155 -1.54 -4.67 -3.29
N MET A 156 -0.95 -4.96 -4.44
CA MET A 156 -0.61 -3.94 -5.43
C MET A 156 -1.85 -3.35 -6.10
N SER A 157 -2.87 -4.18 -6.36
CA SER A 157 -4.14 -3.74 -6.96
C SER A 157 -5.15 -3.14 -5.97
N CYS A 158 -4.84 -3.15 -4.67
CA CYS A 158 -5.66 -2.53 -3.64
C CYS A 158 -6.01 -1.06 -3.96
N ARG A 159 -7.30 -0.72 -3.83
CA ARG A 159 -7.83 0.59 -4.23
C ARG A 159 -7.20 1.74 -3.46
N GLY A 160 -6.89 1.54 -2.18
CA GLY A 160 -6.29 2.51 -1.28
C GLY A 160 -4.88 2.89 -1.69
N ILE A 161 -4.02 1.91 -2.02
CA ILE A 161 -2.66 2.23 -2.49
C ILE A 161 -2.70 2.92 -3.87
N GLN A 162 -3.59 2.47 -4.77
CA GLN A 162 -3.80 3.12 -6.06
C GLN A 162 -4.28 4.57 -5.89
N ASN A 163 -5.29 4.80 -5.05
CA ASN A 163 -5.77 6.14 -4.76
C ASN A 163 -4.72 6.99 -4.06
N TYR A 164 -3.90 6.43 -3.18
CA TYR A 164 -2.82 7.19 -2.54
C TYR A 164 -1.87 7.76 -3.60
N PHE A 165 -1.37 6.93 -4.52
CA PHE A 165 -0.45 7.37 -5.56
C PHE A 165 -1.10 8.28 -6.61
N GLN A 166 -2.30 7.94 -7.08
CA GLN A 166 -2.95 8.67 -8.18
C GLN A 166 -3.71 9.92 -7.74
N LYS A 167 -4.20 9.95 -6.49
CA LYS A 167 -5.11 10.99 -6.01
C LYS A 167 -4.58 11.82 -4.86
N LEU A 168 -3.79 11.26 -3.94
CA LEU A 168 -3.27 12.01 -2.79
C LEU A 168 -1.87 12.58 -3.04
N LEU A 169 -0.97 11.76 -3.59
CA LEU A 169 0.42 12.15 -3.85
C LEU A 169 0.54 13.43 -4.72
N PRO A 170 -0.22 13.59 -5.82
CA PRO A 170 -0.12 14.79 -6.66
C PRO A 170 -0.69 16.04 -5.99
N TRP A 171 -1.58 15.88 -5.02
CA TRP A 171 -2.23 16.99 -4.30
C TRP A 171 -1.49 17.40 -3.02
N THR A 172 -0.46 16.63 -2.62
CA THR A 172 0.40 16.96 -1.49
C THR A 172 1.32 18.13 -1.87
N ASN A 173 1.52 19.08 -0.94
CA ASN A 173 2.42 20.21 -1.17
C ASN A 173 3.88 19.82 -0.85
N TRP A 174 4.62 19.39 -1.86
CA TRP A 174 6.01 18.94 -1.71
C TRP A 174 7.03 20.07 -1.53
N SER A 175 6.60 21.34 -1.57
CA SER A 175 7.48 22.47 -1.21
C SER A 175 7.83 22.46 0.28
N GLN A 176 7.08 21.73 1.10
CA GLN A 176 7.36 21.57 2.52
C GLN A 176 8.55 20.61 2.73
N GLU A 177 9.70 21.14 3.17
CA GLU A 177 10.93 20.35 3.31
C GLU A 177 10.78 19.15 4.25
N GLN A 178 9.98 19.29 5.30
CA GLN A 178 9.66 18.22 6.26
C GLN A 178 8.98 17.00 5.64
N LEU A 179 8.39 17.12 4.44
CA LEU A 179 7.77 16.01 3.71
C LEU A 179 8.75 15.26 2.79
N ARG A 180 9.94 15.80 2.52
CA ARG A 180 10.96 15.15 1.67
C ARG A 180 11.32 13.73 2.14
N PRO A 181 11.46 13.43 3.45
CA PRO A 181 11.74 12.06 3.89
C PRO A 181 10.64 11.07 3.52
N ALA A 182 9.36 11.48 3.60
CA ALA A 182 8.20 10.65 3.27
C ALA A 182 8.16 10.30 1.76
N LEU A 183 8.43 11.27 0.89
CA LEU A 183 8.53 11.01 -0.55
C LEU A 183 9.69 10.06 -0.88
N ASN A 184 10.86 10.33 -0.33
CA ASN A 184 12.05 9.50 -0.53
C ASN A 184 11.85 8.06 -0.05
N LEU A 185 11.12 7.86 1.06
CA LEU A 185 10.79 6.54 1.59
C LEU A 185 10.04 5.70 0.54
N LEU A 186 9.03 6.30 -0.09
CA LEU A 186 8.19 5.65 -1.10
C LEU A 186 8.96 5.39 -2.39
N LEU A 187 9.63 6.41 -2.94
CA LEU A 187 10.39 6.28 -4.19
C LEU A 187 11.51 5.23 -4.07
N ARG A 188 12.27 5.25 -2.97
CA ARG A 188 13.30 4.23 -2.70
C ARG A 188 12.70 2.83 -2.56
N ARG A 189 11.50 2.71 -2.00
CA ARG A 189 10.83 1.40 -1.87
C ARG A 189 10.43 0.87 -3.24
N ILE A 190 9.87 1.72 -4.09
CA ILE A 190 9.46 1.37 -5.46
C ILE A 190 10.67 0.94 -6.30
N ASP A 191 11.76 1.71 -6.26
CA ASP A 191 13.01 1.36 -6.94
C ASP A 191 13.54 -0.03 -6.54
N ARG A 192 13.62 -0.30 -5.22
CA ARG A 192 14.03 -1.62 -4.72
C ARG A 192 13.09 -2.73 -5.14
N MET A 193 11.79 -2.45 -5.22
CA MET A 193 10.79 -3.43 -5.64
C MET A 193 11.00 -3.82 -7.10
N PHE A 194 11.13 -2.84 -8.01
CA PHE A 194 11.47 -3.09 -9.41
C PHE A 194 12.80 -3.81 -9.58
N SER A 195 13.82 -3.38 -8.85
CA SER A 195 15.13 -4.03 -8.84
C SER A 195 15.07 -5.51 -8.47
N LYS A 196 14.13 -5.92 -7.59
CA LYS A 196 13.92 -7.33 -7.23
C LYS A 196 13.12 -8.09 -8.29
N ILE A 197 12.07 -7.48 -8.83
CA ILE A 197 11.20 -8.10 -9.84
C ILE A 197 11.98 -8.38 -11.12
N CYS A 198 12.81 -7.44 -11.56
CA CYS A 198 13.61 -7.58 -12.78
C CYS A 198 14.65 -8.71 -12.69
N LYS A 199 15.14 -9.04 -11.49
CA LYS A 199 16.15 -10.09 -11.28
C LYS A 199 15.56 -11.51 -11.28
N LYS A 200 14.24 -11.68 -11.12
CA LYS A 200 13.60 -12.99 -10.98
C LYS A 200 12.53 -13.21 -12.07
N PRO A 201 12.80 -14.07 -13.09
CA PRO A 201 11.87 -14.27 -14.20
C PRO A 201 10.46 -14.71 -13.79
N MET A 202 10.34 -15.58 -12.77
CA MET A 202 9.04 -16.04 -12.28
C MET A 202 8.26 -14.92 -11.60
N THR A 203 8.92 -14.13 -10.74
CA THR A 203 8.29 -12.96 -10.11
C THR A 203 7.83 -11.97 -11.16
N LYS A 204 8.63 -11.71 -12.20
CA LYS A 204 8.29 -10.83 -13.32
C LYS A 204 7.00 -11.25 -14.04
N ARG A 205 6.77 -12.56 -14.22
CA ARG A 205 5.58 -13.10 -14.90
C ARG A 205 4.30 -13.02 -14.07
N CYS A 206 4.41 -13.18 -12.76
CA CYS A 206 3.27 -13.16 -11.84
C CYS A 206 2.99 -11.78 -11.25
N PHE A 207 3.80 -10.77 -11.60
CA PHE A 207 3.65 -9.43 -11.07
C PHE A 207 2.51 -8.68 -11.76
N ASP A 208 1.75 -7.93 -10.97
CA ASP A 208 0.65 -7.12 -11.48
C ASP A 208 1.18 -5.84 -12.14
N TRP A 209 1.39 -5.92 -13.45
CA TRP A 209 1.90 -4.80 -14.26
C TRP A 209 0.88 -3.68 -14.41
N GLU A 210 -0.41 -3.98 -14.38
CA GLU A 210 -1.48 -2.99 -14.52
C GLU A 210 -1.57 -2.12 -13.26
N ALA A 211 -1.64 -2.76 -12.09
CA ALA A 211 -1.60 -2.05 -10.81
C ALA A 211 -0.32 -1.23 -10.66
N THR A 212 0.80 -1.75 -11.15
CA THR A 212 2.07 -1.04 -11.11
C THR A 212 2.12 0.16 -12.04
N ALA A 213 1.57 0.04 -13.25
CA ALA A 213 1.42 1.17 -14.16
C ALA A 213 0.57 2.28 -13.50
N GLY A 214 -0.46 1.92 -12.73
CA GLY A 214 -1.24 2.87 -11.95
C GLY A 214 -0.41 3.65 -10.91
N ILE A 215 0.48 2.98 -10.18
CA ILE A 215 1.39 3.62 -9.22
C ILE A 215 2.38 4.54 -9.94
N LEU A 216 3.00 4.05 -11.02
CA LEU A 216 3.94 4.84 -11.83
C LEU A 216 3.27 6.08 -12.43
N ASN A 217 2.04 5.96 -12.91
CA ASN A 217 1.26 7.09 -13.39
C ASN A 217 1.02 8.12 -12.27
N GLY A 218 0.72 7.68 -11.04
CA GLY A 218 0.61 8.58 -9.89
C GLY A 218 1.91 9.34 -9.58
N ILE A 219 3.06 8.68 -9.70
CA ILE A 219 4.38 9.33 -9.56
C ILE A 219 4.59 10.36 -10.68
N TYR A 220 4.32 9.97 -11.93
CA TYR A 220 4.40 10.87 -13.08
C TYR A 220 3.54 12.13 -12.87
N LEU A 221 2.27 11.98 -12.50
CA LEU A 221 1.37 13.09 -12.20
C LEU A 221 1.87 13.97 -11.06
N THR A 222 2.59 13.39 -10.10
CA THR A 222 3.18 14.15 -8.98
C THR A 222 4.35 15.00 -9.47
N ILE A 223 5.24 14.44 -10.28
CA ILE A 223 6.40 15.16 -10.84
C ILE A 223 5.95 16.25 -11.82
N ASP A 224 5.00 15.94 -12.72
CA ASP A 224 4.42 16.89 -13.67
C ASP A 224 3.84 18.12 -12.95
N ARG A 225 3.15 17.88 -11.84
CA ARG A 225 2.54 18.93 -11.04
C ARG A 225 3.51 19.70 -10.16
N HIS A 226 4.63 19.10 -9.79
CA HIS A 226 5.65 19.68 -8.91
C HIS A 226 7.04 19.51 -9.53
N PRO A 227 7.39 20.27 -10.58
CA PRO A 227 8.63 20.08 -11.35
C PRO A 227 9.93 20.33 -10.57
N TYR A 228 9.83 20.86 -9.34
CA TYR A 228 10.95 21.15 -8.45
C TYR A 228 11.35 19.97 -7.56
N ILE A 229 10.60 18.86 -7.61
CA ILE A 229 10.93 17.58 -6.96
C ILE A 229 12.01 16.88 -7.78
#